data_AF-A0A2R3IYK5-F1
#
_entry.id   AF-A0A2R3IYK5-F1
#
_cell.length_a   1.000
_cell.length_b   1.000
_cell.length_c   1.000
_cell.angle_alpha   90.00
_cell.angle_beta   90.00
_cell.angle_gamma   90.00
#
_symmetry.space_group_name_H-M   'P 1'
#
loop_
_entity.id
_entity.type
_entity.pdbx_description
1 polymer ?
#
loop_
_entity_poly.entity_id
_entity_poly.type
_entity_poly.pdbx_seq_one_letter_code
_entity_poly.pdbx_strand_id
1 'polypeptide(L)'
;MTLFFSSAFMVFSFLLFRNKKIICPSNVVFGNYFLYLVFPATLFYILEWLSWDYVLPWGKLNDWASVSQEAILAYLYVFTLFFLFTRFFETLFDRVERSEIIYEYRARPLAIFLCALSLLIGCIYFLQVTGGLDSWVENYSETYLSKKKGYGLLNFFLIMWSNFLAFWLGFYFKTSHRKSWFLVVFVLLVLGFCAYVQGIKSRIFLFGIFFSLPWLASARLSLKQGIVLFLGFMFLFSGAMYVRSNGFYNSPEMLLEYFLTYFNTIFLHDMILHDMQPDYLATMSFPLNKWLTFVGIPSPDYLHDISRWLTSIYFPSQWFKESATQQWPIETELYLNYGAYIFWSIPIFIYSLYMCALYSLRFRGGPVLLFIFMAELFLFLSMFRGSMLQWIYIFHVLFYLMLLVGQRLFFIRIKSRGMVE
;
A
#
# COMPACT_ATOMS: atom_id res chain seq x y z
N MET A 1 12.41 -25.78 12.95
CA MET A 1 11.58 -26.67 12.09
C MET A 1 10.30 -25.97 11.62
N THR A 2 9.51 -25.38 12.53
CA THR A 2 8.24 -24.68 12.21
C THR A 2 8.40 -23.57 11.17
N LEU A 3 9.37 -22.66 11.34
CA LEU A 3 9.62 -21.55 10.40
C LEU A 3 9.90 -22.03 8.96
N PHE A 4 10.72 -23.08 8.82
CA PHE A 4 11.00 -23.71 7.53
C PHE A 4 9.75 -24.32 6.92
N PHE A 5 8.98 -25.09 7.70
CA PHE A 5 7.73 -25.69 7.25
C PHE A 5 6.72 -24.63 6.80
N SER A 6 6.49 -23.59 7.60
CA SER A 6 5.60 -22.48 7.27
C SER A 6 6.03 -21.79 5.97
N SER A 7 7.32 -21.46 5.84
CA SER A 7 7.86 -20.81 4.65
C SER A 7 7.72 -21.68 3.39
N ALA A 8 8.05 -22.96 3.50
CA ALA A 8 7.89 -23.93 2.41
C ALA A 8 6.42 -24.10 2.02
N PHE A 9 5.51 -24.18 3.00
CA PHE A 9 4.08 -24.27 2.76
C PHE A 9 3.55 -23.05 2.01
N MET A 10 3.93 -21.84 2.42
CA MET A 10 3.51 -20.60 1.76
C MET A 10 3.95 -20.56 0.28
N VAL A 11 5.22 -20.88 0.01
CA VAL A 11 5.76 -20.92 -1.35
C VAL A 11 5.08 -22.01 -2.18
N PHE A 12 4.91 -23.21 -1.63
CA PHE A 12 4.28 -24.32 -2.33
C PHE A 12 2.82 -24.03 -2.65
N SER A 13 2.06 -23.49 -1.69
CA SER A 13 0.67 -23.06 -1.87
C SER A 13 0.54 -22.03 -3.00
N PHE A 14 1.45 -21.06 -3.02
CA PHE A 14 1.51 -20.09 -4.11
C PHE A 14 1.82 -20.76 -5.45
N LEU A 15 2.87 -21.58 -5.54
CA LEU A 15 3.25 -22.21 -6.80
C LEU A 15 2.14 -23.08 -7.40
N LEU A 16 1.40 -23.81 -6.57
CA LEU A 16 0.28 -24.65 -6.99
C LEU A 16 -0.94 -23.84 -7.44
N PHE A 17 -1.33 -22.81 -6.68
CA PHE A 17 -2.63 -22.15 -6.86
C PHE A 17 -2.55 -20.72 -7.39
N ARG A 18 -1.37 -20.19 -7.69
CA ARG A 18 -1.17 -18.79 -8.09
C ARG A 18 -2.06 -18.38 -9.25
N ASN A 19 -2.53 -17.14 -9.16
CA ASN A 19 -3.16 -16.48 -10.27
C ASN A 19 -2.08 -15.93 -11.21
N LYS A 20 -2.27 -16.14 -12.52
CA LYS A 20 -1.30 -15.71 -13.54
C LYS A 20 -1.39 -14.21 -13.86
N LYS A 21 -2.34 -13.44 -13.32
CA LYS A 21 -2.41 -11.98 -13.54
C LYS A 21 -1.47 -11.25 -12.57
N ILE A 22 -0.81 -10.18 -13.01
CA ILE A 22 0.11 -9.42 -12.14
C ILE A 22 -0.64 -8.81 -10.96
N ILE A 23 -1.70 -8.06 -11.25
CA ILE A 23 -2.49 -7.35 -10.24
C ILE A 23 -3.69 -8.21 -9.86
N CYS A 24 -3.54 -9.01 -8.80
CA CYS A 24 -4.64 -9.74 -8.18
C CYS A 24 -4.45 -9.85 -6.66
N PRO A 25 -5.56 -9.90 -5.87
CA PRO A 25 -5.48 -9.96 -4.41
C PRO A 25 -4.59 -11.09 -3.87
N SER A 26 -4.72 -12.32 -4.38
CA SER A 26 -3.94 -13.47 -3.91
C SER A 26 -2.42 -13.33 -4.11
N ASN A 27 -1.99 -12.69 -5.21
CA ASN A 27 -0.56 -12.41 -5.44
C ASN A 27 -0.04 -11.32 -4.51
N VAL A 28 -0.89 -10.35 -4.12
CA VAL A 28 -0.54 -9.33 -3.12
C VAL A 28 -0.39 -9.95 -1.73
N VAL A 29 -1.30 -10.84 -1.33
CA VAL A 29 -1.17 -11.62 -0.08
C VAL A 29 0.16 -12.36 -0.07
N PHE A 30 0.44 -13.15 -1.11
CA PHE A 30 1.71 -13.88 -1.19
C PHE A 30 2.91 -12.94 -1.18
N GLY A 31 2.91 -11.86 -1.97
CA GLY A 31 4.00 -10.89 -2.01
C GLY A 31 4.28 -10.27 -0.65
N ASN A 32 3.25 -9.97 0.13
CA ASN A 32 3.40 -9.47 1.50
C ASN A 32 4.09 -10.52 2.39
N TYR A 33 3.53 -11.72 2.54
CA TYR A 33 4.12 -12.74 3.41
C TYR A 33 5.48 -13.24 2.92
N PHE A 34 5.73 -13.19 1.61
CA PHE A 34 7.04 -13.45 1.05
C PHE A 34 8.07 -12.42 1.54
N LEU A 35 7.73 -11.13 1.53
CA LEU A 35 8.63 -10.06 2.00
C LEU A 35 8.79 -10.02 3.52
N TYR A 36 7.74 -10.27 4.30
CA TYR A 36 7.75 -10.11 5.76
C TYR A 36 8.05 -11.39 6.55
N LEU A 37 8.09 -12.56 5.89
CA LEU A 37 8.44 -13.82 6.54
C LEU A 37 9.45 -14.63 5.71
N VAL A 38 9.07 -15.06 4.51
CA VAL A 38 9.83 -16.06 3.75
C VAL A 38 11.22 -15.56 3.38
N PHE A 39 11.31 -14.40 2.74
CA PHE A 39 12.56 -13.81 2.29
C PHE A 39 13.52 -13.49 3.45
N PRO A 40 13.13 -12.71 4.47
CA PRO A 40 14.06 -12.36 5.54
C PRO A 40 14.45 -13.56 6.40
N ALA A 41 13.54 -14.52 6.68
CA ALA A 41 13.90 -15.76 7.36
C ALA A 41 14.91 -16.59 6.55
N THR A 42 14.72 -16.70 5.23
CA THR A 42 15.64 -17.41 4.34
C THR A 42 17.00 -16.72 4.30
N LEU A 43 17.01 -15.40 4.14
CA LEU A 43 18.23 -14.59 4.15
C LEU A 43 18.99 -14.77 5.46
N PHE A 44 18.31 -14.71 6.59
CA PHE A 44 18.90 -14.92 7.91
C PHE A 44 19.63 -16.26 8.01
N TYR A 45 18.98 -17.37 7.67
CA TYR A 45 19.64 -18.69 7.75
C TYR A 45 20.79 -18.86 6.75
N ILE A 46 20.73 -18.19 5.59
CA ILE A 46 21.86 -18.15 4.65
C ILE A 46 23.05 -17.42 5.29
N LEU A 47 22.82 -16.26 5.92
CA LEU A 47 23.88 -15.49 6.56
C LEU A 47 24.47 -16.22 7.77
N GLU A 48 23.64 -16.87 8.59
CA GLU A 48 24.12 -17.74 9.69
C GLU A 48 24.96 -18.91 9.18
N TRP A 49 24.53 -19.56 8.09
CA TRP A 49 25.30 -20.65 7.47
C TRP A 49 26.67 -20.18 6.95
N LEU A 50 26.74 -18.95 6.45
CA LEU A 50 27.99 -18.32 6.00
C LEU A 50 28.85 -17.78 7.15
N SER A 51 28.39 -17.88 8.40
CA SER A 51 29.03 -17.25 9.57
C SER A 51 29.27 -15.75 9.35
N TRP A 52 28.23 -15.06 8.88
CA TRP A 52 28.31 -13.65 8.49
C TRP A 52 28.66 -12.72 9.66
N ASP A 53 29.66 -11.86 9.45
CA ASP A 53 30.05 -10.81 10.40
C ASP A 53 29.19 -9.56 10.17
N TYR A 54 28.31 -9.25 11.13
CA TYR A 54 27.40 -8.10 11.02
C TYR A 54 28.13 -6.76 11.11
N VAL A 55 27.91 -5.88 10.13
CA VAL A 55 28.56 -4.56 10.01
C VAL A 55 27.72 -3.40 10.51
N LEU A 56 26.40 -3.57 10.67
CA LEU A 56 25.54 -2.52 11.21
C LEU A 56 25.86 -2.25 12.69
N PRO A 57 25.77 -0.99 13.18
CA PRO A 57 26.14 -0.63 14.57
C PRO A 57 25.35 -1.35 15.67
N TRP A 58 24.14 -1.82 15.33
CA TRP A 58 23.27 -2.59 16.22
C TRP A 58 23.40 -4.10 16.04
N GLY A 59 24.28 -4.55 15.13
CA GLY A 59 24.52 -5.95 14.80
C GLY A 59 23.25 -6.72 14.46
N LYS A 60 23.15 -7.94 15.00
CA LYS A 60 21.99 -8.82 14.87
C LYS A 60 20.86 -8.38 15.83
N LEU A 61 20.11 -7.36 15.43
CA LEU A 61 18.99 -6.83 16.23
C LEU A 61 17.83 -7.84 16.36
N ASN A 62 17.53 -8.56 15.28
CA ASN A 62 16.41 -9.50 15.17
C ASN A 62 16.93 -10.92 14.97
N ASP A 63 16.77 -11.79 15.96
CA ASP A 63 17.14 -13.20 15.84
C ASP A 63 15.96 -14.05 15.36
N TRP A 64 15.93 -14.38 14.07
CA TRP A 64 14.84 -15.17 13.47
C TRP A 64 14.76 -16.59 14.03
N ALA A 65 15.81 -17.08 14.68
CA ALA A 65 15.79 -18.36 15.39
C ALA A 65 15.05 -18.30 16.74
N SER A 66 14.90 -17.10 17.34
CA SER A 66 14.28 -16.93 18.65
C SER A 66 12.78 -16.62 18.58
N VAL A 67 12.22 -16.41 17.40
CA VAL A 67 10.79 -16.11 17.21
C VAL A 67 9.94 -17.27 17.75
N SER A 68 8.92 -16.97 18.55
CA SER A 68 8.07 -18.02 19.11
C SER A 68 7.36 -18.83 18.04
N GLN A 69 7.09 -20.10 18.35
CA GLN A 69 6.32 -20.96 17.46
C GLN A 69 4.90 -20.43 17.24
N GLU A 70 4.33 -19.79 18.25
CA GLU A 70 3.00 -19.21 18.19
C GLU A 70 2.93 -18.07 17.16
N ALA A 71 3.89 -17.14 17.16
CA ALA A 71 3.97 -16.07 16.16
C ALA A 71 4.09 -16.62 14.73
N ILE A 72 4.93 -17.65 14.54
CA ILE A 72 5.11 -18.30 13.23
C ILE A 72 3.81 -18.96 12.76
N LEU A 73 3.10 -19.63 13.66
CA LEU A 73 1.83 -20.28 13.34
C LEU A 73 0.70 -19.28 13.09
N ALA A 74 0.68 -18.15 13.81
CA ALA A 74 -0.25 -17.05 13.57
C ALA A 74 -0.09 -16.49 12.15
N TYR A 75 1.16 -16.19 11.73
CA TYR A 75 1.46 -15.74 10.37
C TYR A 75 1.07 -16.78 9.31
N LEU A 76 1.37 -18.07 9.55
CA LEU A 76 0.98 -19.16 8.66
C LEU A 76 -0.55 -19.24 8.52
N TYR A 77 -1.27 -19.12 9.63
CA TYR A 77 -2.72 -19.22 9.66
C TYR A 77 -3.38 -18.06 8.91
N VAL A 78 -2.96 -16.82 9.18
CA VAL A 78 -3.51 -15.63 8.50
C VAL A 78 -3.18 -15.65 7.01
N PHE A 79 -1.95 -15.99 6.63
CA PHE A 79 -1.61 -16.21 5.22
C PHE A 79 -2.55 -17.23 4.57
N THR A 80 -2.73 -18.40 5.21
CA THR A 80 -3.52 -19.50 4.66
C THR A 80 -4.96 -19.05 4.43
N LEU A 81 -5.57 -18.37 5.41
CA LEU A 81 -6.93 -17.85 5.29
C LEU A 81 -7.05 -16.84 4.16
N PHE A 82 -6.22 -15.78 4.14
CA PHE A 82 -6.29 -14.77 3.09
C PHE A 82 -6.01 -15.36 1.72
N PHE A 83 -4.96 -16.17 1.58
CA PHE A 83 -4.56 -16.73 0.30
C PHE A 83 -5.63 -17.67 -0.26
N LEU A 84 -6.16 -18.59 0.57
CA LEU A 84 -7.19 -19.52 0.12
C LEU A 84 -8.53 -18.81 -0.16
N PHE A 85 -8.98 -17.90 0.71
CA PHE A 85 -10.23 -17.17 0.47
C PHE A 85 -10.14 -16.26 -0.76
N THR A 86 -9.08 -15.46 -0.90
CA THR A 86 -8.91 -14.62 -2.09
C THR A 86 -8.84 -15.47 -3.35
N ARG A 87 -8.09 -16.58 -3.33
CA ARG A 87 -7.97 -17.44 -4.50
C ARG A 87 -9.26 -18.21 -4.84
N PHE A 88 -10.02 -18.61 -3.83
CA PHE A 88 -11.36 -19.17 -4.01
C PHE A 88 -12.30 -18.16 -4.67
N PHE A 89 -12.41 -16.95 -4.13
CA PHE A 89 -13.31 -15.91 -4.66
C PHE A 89 -12.89 -15.39 -6.04
N GLU A 90 -11.59 -15.23 -6.29
CA GLU A 90 -11.09 -14.90 -7.62
C GLU A 90 -11.54 -15.93 -8.67
N THR A 91 -11.49 -17.23 -8.33
CA THR A 91 -11.95 -18.32 -9.21
C THR A 91 -13.46 -18.31 -9.38
N LEU A 92 -14.20 -17.99 -8.31
CA LEU A 92 -15.66 -17.91 -8.33
C LEU A 92 -16.16 -16.75 -9.20
N PHE A 93 -15.55 -15.57 -9.08
CA PHE A 93 -16.04 -14.32 -9.68
C PHE A 93 -15.43 -13.97 -11.05
N ASP A 94 -14.14 -14.22 -11.30
CA ASP A 94 -13.42 -13.75 -12.50
C ASP A 94 -13.47 -14.79 -13.63
N ARG A 95 -14.68 -15.28 -13.98
CA ARG A 95 -14.87 -16.36 -14.98
C ARG A 95 -14.66 -15.94 -16.44
N VAL A 96 -14.66 -14.64 -16.76
CA VAL A 96 -14.51 -14.14 -18.14
C VAL A 96 -13.53 -12.97 -18.19
N GLU A 97 -12.46 -13.11 -18.96
CA GLU A 97 -11.47 -12.06 -19.20
C GLU A 97 -12.09 -10.98 -20.10
N ARG A 98 -12.31 -9.77 -19.57
CA ARG A 98 -12.91 -8.64 -20.29
C ARG A 98 -12.00 -7.42 -20.35
N SER A 99 -10.69 -7.63 -20.47
CA SER A 99 -9.70 -6.56 -20.53
C SER A 99 -9.89 -5.62 -21.73
N GLU A 100 -10.55 -6.10 -22.78
CA GLU A 100 -10.91 -5.32 -23.97
C GLU A 100 -11.86 -4.15 -23.68
N ILE A 101 -12.61 -4.20 -22.57
CA ILE A 101 -13.51 -3.10 -22.16
C ILE A 101 -12.74 -1.78 -22.01
N ILE A 102 -11.44 -1.81 -21.70
CA ILE A 102 -10.61 -0.60 -21.63
C ILE A 102 -10.69 0.21 -22.94
N TYR A 103 -10.77 -0.45 -24.09
CA TYR A 103 -10.84 0.22 -25.40
C TYR A 103 -12.24 0.73 -25.75
N GLU A 104 -13.28 0.35 -25.02
CA GLU A 104 -14.62 0.94 -25.13
C GLU A 104 -14.69 2.36 -24.53
N TYR A 105 -13.63 2.85 -23.89
CA TYR A 105 -13.61 4.15 -23.25
C TYR A 105 -12.47 5.02 -23.77
N ARG A 106 -12.73 6.31 -23.88
CA ARG A 106 -11.74 7.32 -24.23
C ARG A 106 -11.74 8.45 -23.21
N ALA A 107 -10.55 8.86 -22.79
CA ALA A 107 -10.37 10.00 -21.91
C ALA A 107 -10.66 11.32 -22.62
N ARG A 108 -11.25 12.30 -21.92
CA ARG A 108 -11.49 13.66 -22.43
C ARG A 108 -10.28 14.55 -22.16
N PRO A 109 -9.51 15.00 -23.19
CA PRO A 109 -8.28 15.77 -22.97
C PRO A 109 -8.50 17.10 -22.24
N LEU A 110 -9.59 17.80 -22.55
CA LEU A 110 -9.94 19.06 -21.88
C LEU A 110 -10.19 18.86 -20.38
N ALA A 111 -10.87 17.76 -20.01
CA ALA A 111 -11.16 17.48 -18.62
C ALA A 111 -9.88 17.11 -17.84
N ILE A 112 -8.93 16.40 -18.46
CA ILE A 112 -7.58 16.17 -17.90
C ILE A 112 -6.88 17.51 -17.66
N PHE A 113 -6.88 18.41 -18.65
CA PHE A 113 -6.24 19.71 -18.55
C PHE A 113 -6.81 20.55 -17.39
N LEU A 114 -8.14 20.65 -17.31
CA LEU A 114 -8.82 21.40 -16.25
C LEU A 114 -8.56 20.80 -14.86
N CYS A 115 -8.53 19.47 -14.74
CA CYS A 115 -8.19 18.79 -13.50
C CYS A 115 -6.72 19.02 -13.08
N ALA A 116 -5.78 19.00 -14.03
CA ALA A 116 -4.39 19.31 -13.77
C ALA A 116 -4.20 20.78 -13.33
N LEU A 117 -4.92 21.70 -13.96
CA LEU A 117 -4.91 23.12 -13.57
C LEU A 117 -5.49 23.33 -12.17
N SER A 118 -6.62 22.70 -11.84
CA SER A 118 -7.20 22.81 -10.50
C SER A 118 -6.31 22.20 -9.42
N LEU A 119 -5.62 21.08 -9.71
CA LEU A 119 -4.62 20.49 -8.83
C LEU A 119 -3.42 21.41 -8.61
N LEU A 120 -2.93 22.08 -9.67
CA LEU A 120 -1.85 23.05 -9.55
C LEU A 120 -2.24 24.20 -8.62
N ILE A 121 -3.42 24.79 -8.85
CA ILE A 121 -3.96 25.86 -7.99
C ILE A 121 -4.13 25.37 -6.56
N GLY A 122 -4.68 24.17 -6.36
CA GLY A 122 -4.86 23.57 -5.04
C GLY A 122 -3.53 23.32 -4.31
N CYS A 123 -2.48 22.89 -5.02
CA CYS A 123 -1.14 22.73 -4.45
C CYS A 123 -0.50 24.08 -4.11
N ILE A 124 -0.67 25.11 -4.95
CA ILE A 124 -0.22 26.48 -4.64
C ILE A 124 -0.93 27.00 -3.38
N TYR A 125 -2.24 26.83 -3.29
CA TYR A 125 -2.99 27.19 -2.09
C TYR A 125 -2.50 26.44 -0.84
N PHE A 126 -2.26 25.12 -0.97
CA PHE A 126 -1.73 24.31 0.13
C PHE A 126 -0.35 24.81 0.60
N LEU A 127 0.56 25.18 -0.31
CA LEU A 127 1.85 25.78 0.04
C LEU A 127 1.66 27.09 0.81
N GLN A 128 0.75 27.96 0.36
CA GLN A 128 0.50 29.24 1.01
C GLN A 128 -0.02 29.06 2.43
N VAL A 129 -1.01 28.20 2.65
CA VAL A 129 -1.60 27.99 3.99
C VAL A 129 -0.70 27.19 4.94
N THR A 130 0.32 26.48 4.43
CA THR A 130 1.26 25.69 5.25
C THR A 130 2.60 26.37 5.50
N GLY A 131 2.72 27.68 5.19
CA GLY A 131 3.89 28.48 5.54
C GLY A 131 4.50 29.32 4.41
N GLY A 132 3.91 29.31 3.22
CA GLY A 132 4.39 30.10 2.08
C GLY A 132 5.58 29.47 1.35
N LEU A 133 5.92 30.02 0.17
CA LEU A 133 7.01 29.52 -0.66
C LEU A 133 8.36 29.50 0.06
N ASP A 134 8.66 30.55 0.82
CA ASP A 134 9.95 30.70 1.53
C ASP A 134 10.19 29.55 2.50
N SER A 135 9.18 29.20 3.31
CA SER A 135 9.27 28.07 4.25
C SER A 135 9.52 26.73 3.55
N TRP A 136 8.96 26.54 2.36
CA TRP A 136 9.08 25.29 1.61
C TRP A 136 10.41 25.14 0.89
N VAL A 137 11.01 26.25 0.45
CA VAL A 137 12.31 26.28 -0.23
C VAL A 137 13.45 26.24 0.79
N GLU A 138 13.40 27.06 1.83
CA GLU A 138 14.51 27.21 2.78
C GLU A 138 14.55 26.08 3.82
N ASN A 139 13.39 25.54 4.21
CA ASN A 139 13.31 24.52 5.26
C ASN A 139 12.26 23.44 4.96
N TYR A 140 12.45 22.75 3.83
CA TYR A 140 11.54 21.72 3.32
C TYR A 140 11.16 20.65 4.35
N SER A 141 12.15 20.08 5.04
CA SER A 141 11.91 18.93 5.94
C SER A 141 11.06 19.33 7.15
N GLU A 142 11.37 20.47 7.76
CA GLU A 142 10.61 20.98 8.90
C GLU A 142 9.20 21.38 8.48
N THR A 143 9.07 22.17 7.42
CA THR A 143 7.78 22.62 6.89
C THR A 143 6.88 21.43 6.51
N TYR A 144 7.46 20.38 5.92
CA TYR A 144 6.73 19.18 5.56
C TYR A 144 6.22 18.40 6.79
N LEU A 145 6.99 18.33 7.88
CA LEU A 145 6.65 17.53 9.07
C LEU A 145 5.78 18.27 10.09
N SER A 146 6.06 19.56 10.34
CA SER A 146 5.45 20.30 11.45
C SER A 146 4.31 21.22 11.00
N LYS A 147 4.47 21.95 9.88
CA LYS A 147 3.54 23.00 9.45
C LYS A 147 2.32 22.50 8.67
N LYS A 148 2.25 21.20 8.36
CA LYS A 148 1.07 20.57 7.71
C LYS A 148 -0.08 20.25 8.68
N LYS A 149 0.17 20.32 10.00
CA LYS A 149 -0.83 19.97 11.02
C LYS A 149 -2.09 20.83 10.82
N GLY A 150 -3.26 20.18 10.83
CA GLY A 150 -4.55 20.83 10.58
C GLY A 150 -5.04 20.78 9.12
N TYR A 151 -4.15 20.63 8.13
CA TYR A 151 -4.52 20.59 6.70
C TYR A 151 -4.56 19.18 6.09
N GLY A 152 -4.74 18.16 6.93
CA GLY A 152 -4.68 16.74 6.54
C GLY A 152 -5.73 16.37 5.47
N LEU A 153 -6.94 16.88 5.58
CA LEU A 153 -8.03 16.60 4.63
C LEU A 153 -7.75 17.21 3.24
N LEU A 154 -7.28 18.46 3.20
CA LEU A 154 -6.89 19.11 1.95
C LEU A 154 -5.76 18.34 1.27
N ASN A 155 -4.72 17.98 2.04
CA ASN A 155 -3.61 17.17 1.53
C ASN A 155 -4.10 15.81 1.00
N PHE A 156 -5.02 15.15 1.71
CA PHE A 156 -5.64 13.90 1.28
C PHE A 156 -6.33 14.03 -0.09
N PHE A 157 -7.17 15.05 -0.27
CA PHE A 157 -7.85 15.27 -1.56
C PHE A 157 -6.86 15.55 -2.68
N LEU A 158 -5.84 16.38 -2.45
CA LEU A 158 -4.80 16.66 -3.45
C LEU A 158 -4.02 15.39 -3.83
N ILE A 159 -3.72 14.53 -2.84
CA ILE A 159 -3.08 13.23 -3.06
C ILE A 159 -3.96 12.34 -3.94
N MET A 160 -5.22 12.14 -3.57
CA MET A 160 -6.11 11.24 -4.29
C MET A 160 -6.38 11.72 -5.72
N TRP A 161 -6.56 13.02 -5.92
CA TRP A 161 -6.68 13.61 -7.24
C TRP A 161 -5.41 13.47 -8.07
N SER A 162 -4.22 13.65 -7.48
CA SER A 162 -2.95 13.46 -8.21
C SER A 162 -2.72 12.00 -8.64
N ASN A 163 -3.08 11.03 -7.78
CA ASN A 163 -3.08 9.60 -8.12
C ASN A 163 -4.05 9.32 -9.28
N PHE A 164 -5.26 9.87 -9.22
CA PHE A 164 -6.25 9.73 -10.29
C PHE A 164 -5.77 10.38 -11.60
N LEU A 165 -5.14 11.55 -11.54
CA LEU A 165 -4.59 12.24 -12.70
C LEU A 165 -3.46 11.42 -13.36
N ALA A 166 -2.58 10.81 -12.57
CA ALA A 166 -1.55 9.91 -13.08
C ALA A 166 -2.15 8.70 -13.81
N PHE A 167 -3.16 8.06 -13.20
CA PHE A 167 -3.93 7.00 -13.84
C PHE A 167 -4.60 7.47 -15.14
N TRP A 168 -5.25 8.63 -15.10
CA TRP A 168 -6.02 9.16 -16.22
C TRP A 168 -5.12 9.54 -17.40
N LEU A 169 -3.91 10.07 -17.13
CA LEU A 169 -2.89 10.29 -18.14
C LEU A 169 -2.41 8.97 -18.77
N GLY A 170 -2.15 7.95 -17.96
CA GLY A 170 -1.79 6.61 -18.46
C GLY A 170 -2.89 6.02 -19.36
N PHE A 171 -4.14 6.16 -18.92
CA PHE A 171 -5.31 5.72 -19.68
C PHE A 171 -5.45 6.47 -21.00
N TYR A 172 -5.26 7.80 -20.99
CA TYR A 172 -5.24 8.63 -22.20
C TYR A 172 -4.16 8.16 -23.18
N PHE A 173 -2.97 7.85 -22.67
CA PHE A 173 -1.84 7.41 -23.48
C PHE A 173 -2.06 6.03 -24.12
N LYS A 174 -2.77 5.13 -23.42
CA LYS A 174 -3.14 3.80 -23.95
C LYS A 174 -4.26 3.86 -24.99
N THR A 175 -5.26 4.72 -24.81
CA THR A 175 -6.50 4.72 -25.61
C THR A 175 -6.54 5.75 -26.75
N SER A 176 -5.67 6.76 -26.74
CA SER A 176 -5.71 7.83 -27.75
C SER A 176 -4.75 7.58 -28.91
N HIS A 177 -5.29 7.61 -30.13
CA HIS A 177 -4.49 7.51 -31.37
C HIS A 177 -3.59 8.73 -31.62
N ARG A 178 -4.08 9.94 -31.34
CA ARG A 178 -3.31 11.19 -31.44
C ARG A 178 -3.16 11.80 -30.05
N LYS A 179 -1.91 12.08 -29.68
CA LYS A 179 -1.53 12.56 -28.35
C LYS A 179 -1.18 14.04 -28.42
N SER A 180 -1.79 14.84 -27.56
CA SER A 180 -1.37 16.22 -27.35
C SER A 180 -0.15 16.21 -26.44
N TRP A 181 1.04 16.40 -27.02
CA TRP A 181 2.29 16.47 -26.24
C TRP A 181 2.29 17.64 -25.26
N PHE A 182 1.66 18.76 -25.62
CA PHE A 182 1.44 19.88 -24.70
C PHE A 182 0.71 19.43 -23.43
N LEU A 183 -0.42 18.71 -23.57
CA LEU A 183 -1.16 18.19 -22.42
C LEU A 183 -0.30 17.23 -21.59
N VAL A 184 0.42 16.31 -22.24
CA VAL A 184 1.25 15.32 -21.55
C VAL A 184 2.34 16.02 -20.72
N VAL A 185 3.09 16.94 -21.34
CA VAL A 185 4.16 17.68 -20.65
C VAL A 185 3.58 18.52 -19.50
N PHE A 186 2.47 19.21 -19.72
CA PHE A 186 1.81 19.99 -18.67
C PHE A 186 1.41 19.12 -17.48
N VAL A 187 0.77 17.98 -17.71
CA VAL A 187 0.37 17.06 -16.63
C VAL A 187 1.58 16.50 -15.90
N LEU A 188 2.67 16.16 -16.60
CA LEU A 188 3.90 15.68 -15.97
C LEU A 188 4.54 16.74 -15.07
N LEU A 189 4.55 18.01 -15.49
CA LEU A 189 5.02 19.13 -14.66
C LEU A 189 4.15 19.29 -13.41
N VAL A 190 2.82 19.22 -13.55
CA VAL A 190 1.89 19.28 -12.41
C VAL A 190 2.10 18.11 -11.45
N LEU A 191 2.26 16.88 -11.96
CA LEU A 191 2.55 15.70 -11.12
C LEU A 191 3.91 15.81 -10.42
N GLY A 192 4.93 16.35 -11.09
CA GLY A 192 6.22 16.66 -10.47
C GLY A 192 6.09 17.65 -9.32
N PHE A 193 5.29 18.70 -9.51
CA PHE A 193 4.98 19.66 -8.46
C PHE A 193 4.17 19.04 -7.31
N CYS A 194 3.15 18.22 -7.61
CA CYS A 194 2.42 17.47 -6.59
C CYS A 194 3.35 16.55 -5.79
N ALA A 195 4.27 15.84 -6.44
CA ALA A 195 5.23 14.98 -5.77
C ALA A 195 6.12 15.77 -4.80
N TYR A 196 6.57 16.97 -5.18
CA TYR A 196 7.36 17.84 -4.31
C TYR A 196 6.59 18.21 -3.02
N VAL A 197 5.35 18.70 -3.16
CA VAL A 197 4.51 19.14 -2.03
C VAL A 197 4.05 17.96 -1.15
N GLN A 198 3.82 16.80 -1.75
CA GLN A 198 3.21 15.63 -1.08
C GLN A 198 4.24 14.56 -0.65
N GLY A 199 5.54 14.80 -0.89
CA GLY A 199 6.64 13.92 -0.50
C GLY A 199 7.26 13.20 -1.69
N ILE A 200 8.39 13.72 -2.19
CA ILE A 200 8.94 13.35 -3.50
C ILE A 200 9.35 11.87 -3.60
N LYS A 201 9.86 11.29 -2.51
CA LYS A 201 10.53 9.97 -2.49
C LYS A 201 9.59 8.79 -2.79
N SER A 202 8.33 8.82 -2.34
CA SER A 202 7.37 7.71 -2.55
C SER A 202 6.32 8.01 -3.62
N ARG A 203 6.01 9.29 -3.84
CA ARG A 203 4.93 9.72 -4.75
C ARG A 203 5.24 9.44 -6.21
N ILE A 204 6.49 9.64 -6.64
CA ILE A 204 6.89 9.39 -8.04
C ILE A 204 6.67 7.92 -8.41
N PHE A 205 7.07 6.98 -7.53
CA PHE A 205 6.84 5.55 -7.76
C PHE A 205 5.35 5.22 -7.82
N LEU A 206 4.55 5.79 -6.92
CA LEU A 206 3.11 5.59 -6.90
C LEU A 206 2.44 6.12 -8.19
N PHE A 207 2.84 7.29 -8.68
CA PHE A 207 2.37 7.83 -9.95
C PHE A 207 2.78 6.94 -11.13
N GLY A 208 3.99 6.37 -11.11
CA GLY A 208 4.42 5.38 -12.10
C GLY A 208 3.52 4.14 -12.14
N ILE A 209 3.12 3.63 -10.97
CA ILE A 209 2.20 2.49 -10.87
C ILE A 209 0.81 2.86 -11.39
N PHE A 210 0.24 3.99 -10.96
CA PHE A 210 -1.08 4.42 -11.44
C PHE A 210 -1.08 4.71 -12.94
N PHE A 211 -0.04 5.36 -13.46
CA PHE A 211 0.14 5.60 -14.88
C PHE A 211 0.20 4.28 -15.66
N SER A 212 0.95 3.28 -15.19
CA SER A 212 1.10 1.99 -15.86
C SER A 212 -0.08 1.02 -15.66
N LEU A 213 -1.02 1.34 -14.77
CA LEU A 213 -2.16 0.49 -14.41
C LEU A 213 -2.98 -0.02 -15.62
N PRO A 214 -3.28 0.78 -16.66
CA PRO A 214 -4.01 0.28 -17.82
C PRO A 214 -3.30 -0.88 -18.54
N TRP A 215 -1.97 -0.97 -18.49
CA TRP A 215 -1.21 -2.10 -19.03
C TRP A 215 -1.10 -3.25 -18.03
N LEU A 216 -0.79 -2.94 -16.77
CA LEU A 216 -0.60 -3.93 -15.72
C LEU A 216 -1.87 -4.72 -15.41
N ALA A 217 -3.05 -4.10 -15.54
CA ALA A 217 -4.34 -4.74 -15.26
C ALA A 217 -4.66 -5.95 -16.14
N SER A 218 -4.07 -6.02 -17.34
CA SER A 218 -4.18 -7.15 -18.27
C SER A 218 -2.91 -8.00 -18.37
N ALA A 219 -1.85 -7.60 -17.69
CA ALA A 219 -0.56 -8.27 -17.79
C ALA A 219 -0.57 -9.60 -17.03
N ARG A 220 0.12 -10.59 -17.61
CA ARG A 220 0.32 -11.91 -16.99
C ARG A 220 1.71 -12.00 -16.38
N LEU A 221 1.81 -12.73 -15.27
CA LEU A 221 3.01 -12.95 -14.47
C LEU A 221 3.49 -14.41 -14.61
N SER A 222 4.55 -14.61 -15.38
CA SER A 222 5.34 -15.84 -15.30
C SER A 222 6.24 -15.84 -14.05
N LEU A 223 6.72 -17.02 -13.63
CA LEU A 223 7.64 -17.11 -12.49
C LEU A 223 8.95 -16.35 -12.75
N LYS A 224 9.49 -16.44 -13.96
CA LYS A 224 10.69 -15.68 -14.37
C LYS A 224 10.47 -14.18 -14.22
N GLN A 225 9.34 -13.66 -14.69
CA GLN A 225 8.98 -12.25 -14.50
C GLN A 225 8.82 -11.89 -13.03
N GLY A 226 8.26 -12.78 -12.21
CA GLY A 226 8.16 -12.59 -10.76
C GLY A 226 9.52 -12.42 -10.09
N ILE A 227 10.49 -13.28 -10.44
CA ILE A 227 11.88 -13.17 -9.95
C ILE A 227 12.52 -11.85 -10.38
N VAL A 228 12.38 -11.47 -11.65
CA VAL A 228 12.92 -10.20 -12.16
C VAL A 228 12.28 -8.99 -11.46
N LEU A 229 10.96 -9.01 -11.24
CA LEU A 229 10.27 -7.96 -10.48
C LEU A 229 10.75 -7.89 -9.04
N PHE A 230 10.98 -9.03 -8.39
CA PHE A 230 11.51 -9.07 -7.02
C PHE A 230 12.93 -8.50 -6.95
N LEU A 231 13.84 -8.89 -7.86
CA LEU A 231 15.20 -8.34 -7.91
C LEU A 231 15.19 -6.83 -8.22
N GLY A 232 14.34 -6.39 -9.15
CA GLY A 232 14.13 -4.98 -9.43
C GLY A 232 13.60 -4.20 -8.23
N PHE A 233 12.66 -4.78 -7.47
CA PHE A 233 12.17 -4.21 -6.22
C PHE A 233 13.28 -4.12 -5.17
N MET A 234 14.10 -5.16 -4.97
CA MET A 234 15.23 -5.14 -4.04
C MET A 234 16.25 -4.04 -4.41
N PHE A 235 16.56 -3.88 -5.69
CA PHE A 235 17.46 -2.83 -6.17
C PHE A 235 16.88 -1.43 -5.92
N LEU A 236 15.63 -1.19 -6.33
CA LEU A 236 14.96 0.10 -6.13
C LEU A 236 14.78 0.44 -4.65
N PHE A 237 14.43 -0.56 -3.83
CA PHE A 237 14.31 -0.41 -2.39
C PHE A 237 15.65 -0.02 -1.77
N SER A 238 16.73 -0.71 -2.15
CA SER A 238 18.09 -0.40 -1.67
C SER A 238 18.50 1.02 -2.03
N GLY A 239 18.31 1.45 -3.28
CA GLY A 239 18.57 2.82 -3.70
C GLY A 239 17.72 3.85 -2.96
N ALA A 240 16.43 3.55 -2.72
CA ALA A 240 15.57 4.42 -1.93
C ALA A 240 16.01 4.52 -0.46
N MET A 241 16.52 3.44 0.14
CA MET A 241 17.02 3.44 1.52
C MET A 241 18.35 4.17 1.66
N TYR A 242 19.26 4.05 0.69
CA TYR A 242 20.46 4.88 0.60
C TYR A 242 20.11 6.37 0.63
N VAL A 243 19.20 6.82 -0.25
CA VAL A 243 18.75 8.22 -0.31
C VAL A 243 17.92 8.63 0.92
N ARG A 244 17.18 7.70 1.54
CA ARG A 244 16.40 8.00 2.76
C ARG A 244 17.30 8.20 3.97
N SER A 245 18.37 7.42 4.06
CA SER A 245 19.30 7.41 5.18
C SER A 245 20.47 8.40 5.03
N ASN A 246 20.38 9.32 4.06
CA ASN A 246 21.44 10.26 3.71
C ASN A 246 22.80 9.58 3.48
N GLY A 247 22.76 8.41 2.83
CA GLY A 247 23.95 7.65 2.49
C GLY A 247 24.50 6.76 3.61
N PHE A 248 23.77 6.55 4.71
CA PHE A 248 24.21 5.64 5.77
C PHE A 248 24.35 4.19 5.26
N TYR A 249 23.34 3.68 4.53
CA TYR A 249 23.40 2.34 3.93
C TYR A 249 24.18 2.35 2.60
N ASN A 250 25.49 2.61 2.66
CA ASN A 250 26.34 2.82 1.48
C ASN A 250 27.00 1.57 0.90
N SER A 251 26.94 0.44 1.61
CA SER A 251 27.52 -0.83 1.14
C SER A 251 26.46 -1.93 0.92
N PRO A 252 26.71 -2.90 0.03
CA PRO A 252 25.82 -4.05 -0.15
C PRO A 252 25.58 -4.85 1.13
N GLU A 253 26.58 -4.98 1.99
CA GLU A 253 26.53 -5.69 3.28
C GLU A 253 25.53 -5.01 4.22
N MET A 254 25.66 -3.68 4.39
CA MET A 254 24.74 -2.88 5.21
C MET A 254 23.30 -2.96 4.70
N LEU A 255 23.11 -2.99 3.38
CA LEU A 255 21.78 -3.10 2.76
C LEU A 255 21.17 -4.49 2.97
N LEU A 256 21.97 -5.56 2.89
CA LEU A 256 21.54 -6.92 3.18
C LEU A 256 21.07 -7.05 4.64
N GLU A 257 21.85 -6.55 5.59
CA GLU A 257 21.48 -6.56 7.00
C GLU A 257 20.28 -5.65 7.30
N TYR A 258 20.12 -4.55 6.55
CA TYR A 258 18.97 -3.68 6.67
C TYR A 258 17.66 -4.40 6.30
N PHE A 259 17.65 -5.31 5.32
CA PHE A 259 16.45 -6.10 5.01
C PHE A 259 15.97 -6.92 6.21
N LEU A 260 16.89 -7.53 6.96
CA LEU A 260 16.55 -8.29 8.18
C LEU A 260 16.00 -7.40 9.30
N THR A 261 16.44 -6.14 9.34
CA THR A 261 15.98 -5.15 10.34
C THR A 261 14.65 -4.51 9.93
N TYR A 262 14.43 -4.28 8.64
CA TYR A 262 13.25 -3.59 8.11
C TYR A 262 11.99 -4.46 8.10
N PHE A 263 12.13 -5.74 7.76
CA PHE A 263 11.02 -6.69 7.71
C PHE A 263 10.81 -7.35 9.09
N ASN A 264 10.61 -6.52 10.13
CA ASN A 264 10.59 -6.93 11.54
C ASN A 264 9.19 -7.21 12.13
N THR A 265 8.13 -7.20 11.31
CA THR A 265 6.76 -7.18 11.83
C THR A 265 6.41 -8.43 12.65
N ILE A 266 7.03 -9.58 12.38
CA ILE A 266 6.79 -10.79 13.17
C ILE A 266 7.31 -10.66 14.60
N PHE A 267 8.46 -10.02 14.81
CA PHE A 267 9.01 -9.75 16.15
C PHE A 267 8.12 -8.79 16.94
N LEU A 268 7.53 -7.81 16.26
CA LEU A 268 6.54 -6.93 16.87
C LEU A 268 5.32 -7.74 17.33
N HIS A 269 4.80 -8.66 16.51
CA HIS A 269 3.70 -9.52 16.95
C HIS A 269 4.11 -10.46 18.10
N ASP A 270 5.30 -11.03 18.04
CA ASP A 270 5.84 -11.93 19.05
C ASP A 270 5.92 -11.26 20.43
N MET A 271 6.33 -9.99 20.46
CA MET A 271 6.31 -9.15 21.66
C MET A 271 4.89 -9.05 22.26
N ILE A 272 3.86 -8.86 21.43
CA ILE A 272 2.47 -8.79 21.91
C ILE A 272 2.01 -10.13 22.49
N LEU A 273 2.36 -11.26 21.87
CA LEU A 273 2.00 -12.58 22.37
C LEU A 273 2.59 -12.86 23.76
N HIS A 274 3.77 -12.30 24.05
CA HIS A 274 4.41 -12.43 25.36
C HIS A 274 3.83 -11.46 26.41
N ASP A 275 3.52 -10.23 26.00
CA ASP A 275 3.23 -9.14 26.93
C ASP A 275 1.73 -8.89 27.16
N MET A 276 0.86 -9.36 26.25
CA MET A 276 -0.57 -9.10 26.30
C MET A 276 -1.38 -10.39 26.12
N GLN A 277 -2.50 -10.49 26.84
CA GLN A 277 -3.48 -11.55 26.64
C GLN A 277 -4.38 -11.23 25.44
N PRO A 278 -4.97 -12.22 24.77
CA PRO A 278 -5.88 -11.97 23.65
C PRO A 278 -7.12 -11.24 24.17
N ASP A 279 -7.65 -10.32 23.37
CA ASP A 279 -8.79 -9.48 23.75
C ASP A 279 -9.81 -9.38 22.61
N TYR A 280 -10.99 -8.85 22.93
CA TYR A 280 -12.06 -8.60 21.99
C TYR A 280 -12.34 -7.10 21.91
N LEU A 281 -12.32 -6.58 20.68
CA LEU A 281 -12.64 -5.18 20.37
C LEU A 281 -11.71 -4.11 20.99
N ALA A 282 -10.50 -4.47 21.46
CA ALA A 282 -9.63 -3.55 22.21
C ALA A 282 -9.29 -2.26 21.45
N THR A 283 -9.11 -2.33 20.14
CA THR A 283 -8.73 -1.19 19.29
C THR A 283 -9.77 -0.84 18.22
N MET A 284 -10.91 -1.53 18.17
CA MET A 284 -11.96 -1.28 17.16
C MET A 284 -12.55 0.13 17.24
N SER A 285 -12.52 0.76 18.42
CA SER A 285 -13.02 2.12 18.63
C SER A 285 -12.02 3.21 18.21
N PHE A 286 -10.74 2.88 17.97
CA PHE A 286 -9.70 3.87 17.71
C PHE A 286 -9.96 4.74 16.47
N PRO A 287 -10.45 4.17 15.35
CA PRO A 287 -10.82 4.99 14.20
C PRO A 287 -11.94 5.98 14.53
N LEU A 288 -12.93 5.55 15.33
CA LEU A 288 -14.04 6.38 15.80
C LEU A 288 -13.56 7.51 16.70
N ASN A 289 -12.56 7.27 17.54
CA ASN A 289 -11.95 8.34 18.35
C ASN A 289 -11.45 9.50 17.48
N LYS A 290 -10.85 9.21 16.31
CA LYS A 290 -10.43 10.28 15.39
C LYS A 290 -11.63 11.03 14.82
N TRP A 291 -12.72 10.34 14.53
CA TRP A 291 -13.97 10.96 14.10
C TRP A 291 -14.57 11.89 15.14
N LEU A 292 -14.57 11.44 16.40
CA LEU A 292 -15.06 12.21 17.54
C LEU A 292 -14.28 13.52 17.71
N THR A 293 -12.97 13.54 17.39
CA THR A 293 -12.20 14.81 17.39
C THR A 293 -12.68 15.84 16.38
N PHE A 294 -13.28 15.44 15.24
CA PHE A 294 -13.84 16.40 14.28
C PHE A 294 -15.12 17.08 14.77
N VAL A 295 -15.88 16.42 15.66
CA VAL A 295 -17.09 16.97 16.28
C VAL A 295 -16.82 17.62 17.64
N GLY A 296 -15.55 17.84 17.97
CA GLY A 296 -15.12 18.57 19.17
C GLY A 296 -14.97 17.73 20.44
N ILE A 297 -15.05 16.40 20.35
CA ILE A 297 -14.83 15.51 21.50
C ILE A 297 -13.33 15.19 21.57
N PRO A 298 -12.60 15.64 22.60
CA PRO A 298 -11.17 15.43 22.70
C PRO A 298 -10.86 13.95 22.94
N SER A 299 -9.83 13.46 22.27
CA SER A 299 -9.29 12.11 22.48
C SER A 299 -7.77 12.16 22.37
N PRO A 300 -7.03 11.43 23.23
CA PRO A 300 -5.57 11.38 23.13
C PRO A 300 -5.10 10.89 21.76
N ASP A 301 -4.12 11.59 21.18
CA ASP A 301 -3.66 11.37 19.80
C ASP A 301 -3.11 9.96 19.51
N TYR A 302 -2.68 9.24 20.55
CA TYR A 302 -2.16 7.88 20.46
C TYR A 302 -3.26 6.81 20.38
N LEU A 303 -4.52 7.14 20.71
CA LEU A 303 -5.69 6.23 20.67
C LEU A 303 -6.47 6.30 19.35
N HIS A 304 -5.78 6.66 18.27
CA HIS A 304 -6.38 6.82 16.94
C HIS A 304 -6.04 5.69 15.96
N ASP A 305 -4.99 4.91 16.27
CA ASP A 305 -4.53 3.79 15.46
C ASP A 305 -3.70 2.85 16.33
N ILE A 306 -3.81 1.55 16.08
CA ILE A 306 -3.09 0.51 16.84
C ILE A 306 -1.58 0.73 16.78
N SER A 307 -1.07 1.17 15.62
CA SER A 307 0.36 1.41 15.44
C SER A 307 0.87 2.54 16.32
N ARG A 308 0.07 3.59 16.54
CA ARG A 308 0.43 4.69 17.45
C ARG A 308 0.39 4.24 18.91
N TRP A 309 -0.67 3.55 19.28
CA TRP A 309 -0.87 3.07 20.64
C TRP A 309 0.25 2.13 21.07
N LEU A 310 0.54 1.08 20.31
CA LEU A 310 1.59 0.13 20.65
C LEU A 310 2.99 0.74 20.56
N THR A 311 3.24 1.64 19.59
CA THR A 311 4.53 2.37 19.56
C THR A 311 4.71 3.24 20.80
N SER A 312 3.63 3.86 21.32
CA SER A 312 3.73 4.69 22.53
C SER A 312 4.07 3.87 23.79
N ILE A 313 3.78 2.57 23.80
CA ILE A 313 4.08 1.64 24.89
C ILE A 313 5.51 1.08 24.74
N TYR A 314 5.83 0.49 23.59
CA TYR A 314 7.07 -0.27 23.39
C TYR A 314 8.24 0.55 22.87
N PHE A 315 7.96 1.65 22.16
CA PHE A 315 8.97 2.53 21.56
C PHE A 315 8.67 4.01 21.87
N PRO A 316 8.55 4.39 23.16
CA PRO A 316 8.09 5.71 23.56
C PRO A 316 8.98 6.85 23.03
N SER A 317 10.29 6.64 22.89
CA SER A 317 11.19 7.62 22.30
C SER A 317 10.82 7.94 20.85
N GLN A 318 10.50 6.93 20.03
CA GLN A 318 10.14 7.11 18.63
C GLN A 318 8.84 7.89 18.48
N TRP A 319 7.85 7.63 19.33
CA TRP A 319 6.60 8.38 19.29
C TRP A 319 6.75 9.79 19.87
N PHE A 320 7.15 9.90 21.14
CA PHE A 320 7.12 11.17 21.86
C PHE A 320 8.25 12.13 21.46
N LYS A 321 9.39 11.65 20.94
CA LYS A 321 10.49 12.51 20.47
C LYS A 321 10.50 12.67 18.95
N GLU A 322 10.24 11.62 18.20
CA GLU A 322 10.41 11.62 16.73
C GLU A 322 9.08 11.70 15.96
N SER A 323 7.92 11.56 16.62
CA SER A 323 6.60 11.45 15.99
C SER A 323 6.52 10.33 14.94
N ALA A 324 7.29 9.25 15.15
CA ALA A 324 7.35 8.08 14.29
C ALA A 324 6.53 6.91 14.88
N THR A 325 6.07 6.02 14.02
CA THR A 325 5.31 4.82 14.40
C THR A 325 5.96 3.57 13.83
N GLN A 326 6.05 2.53 14.64
CA GLN A 326 6.29 1.17 14.15
C GLN A 326 5.08 0.67 13.37
N GLN A 327 5.30 -0.24 12.43
CA GLN A 327 4.24 -0.80 11.60
C GLN A 327 3.89 -2.20 12.10
N TRP A 328 2.81 -2.29 12.87
CA TRP A 328 2.38 -3.53 13.50
C TRP A 328 1.59 -4.37 12.50
N PRO A 329 1.78 -5.70 12.49
CA PRO A 329 1.14 -6.54 11.48
C PRO A 329 -0.32 -6.81 11.80
N ILE A 330 -1.08 -7.22 10.79
CA ILE A 330 -2.51 -7.57 10.92
C ILE A 330 -2.75 -8.65 12.00
N GLU A 331 -1.82 -9.59 12.18
CA GLU A 331 -1.90 -10.63 13.21
C GLU A 331 -2.08 -10.03 14.61
N THR A 332 -1.45 -8.87 14.87
CA THR A 332 -1.58 -8.15 16.14
C THR A 332 -2.98 -7.55 16.31
N GLU A 333 -3.54 -6.95 15.26
CA GLU A 333 -4.90 -6.43 15.31
C GLU A 333 -5.93 -7.54 15.46
N LEU A 334 -5.73 -8.67 14.78
CA LEU A 334 -6.57 -9.85 14.89
C LEU A 334 -6.56 -10.41 16.32
N TYR A 335 -5.38 -10.53 16.92
CA TYR A 335 -5.18 -11.01 18.29
C TYR A 335 -5.88 -10.14 19.34
N LEU A 336 -5.83 -8.82 19.18
CA LEU A 336 -6.36 -7.86 20.15
C LEU A 336 -7.85 -7.51 19.93
N ASN A 337 -8.42 -7.84 18.77
CA ASN A 337 -9.81 -7.46 18.48
C ASN A 337 -10.74 -8.64 18.23
N TYR A 338 -10.22 -9.80 17.87
CA TYR A 338 -11.00 -10.97 17.47
C TYR A 338 -10.61 -12.21 18.29
N GLY A 339 -10.01 -12.04 19.47
CA GLY A 339 -9.73 -13.12 20.41
C GLY A 339 -8.80 -14.22 19.88
N ALA A 340 -8.90 -15.40 20.51
CA ALA A 340 -8.00 -16.54 20.29
C ALA A 340 -8.27 -17.26 18.97
N TYR A 341 -7.60 -16.81 17.89
CA TYR A 341 -7.41 -17.40 16.54
C TYR A 341 -8.68 -17.81 15.76
N ILE A 342 -9.69 -18.43 16.36
CA ILE A 342 -10.89 -18.99 15.73
C ILE A 342 -11.68 -17.92 14.97
N PHE A 343 -11.90 -16.76 15.59
CA PHE A 343 -12.71 -15.69 14.99
C PHE A 343 -11.96 -14.88 13.94
N TRP A 344 -10.65 -15.09 13.74
CA TRP A 344 -9.88 -14.38 12.71
C TRP A 344 -10.39 -14.70 11.30
N SER A 345 -10.95 -15.90 11.10
CA SER A 345 -11.55 -16.31 9.84
C SER A 345 -12.66 -15.38 9.34
N ILE A 346 -13.44 -14.77 10.25
CA ILE A 346 -14.58 -13.91 9.89
C ILE A 346 -14.13 -12.59 9.24
N PRO A 347 -13.33 -11.71 9.87
CA PRO A 347 -12.90 -10.48 9.25
C PRO A 347 -12.05 -10.75 7.99
N ILE A 348 -11.19 -11.78 8.02
CA ILE A 348 -10.38 -12.16 6.85
C ILE A 348 -11.27 -12.58 5.67
N PHE A 349 -12.33 -13.35 5.91
CA PHE A 349 -13.29 -13.74 4.88
C PHE A 349 -14.01 -12.53 4.30
N ILE A 350 -14.48 -11.61 5.15
CA ILE A 350 -15.20 -10.39 4.72
C ILE A 350 -14.28 -9.50 3.86
N TYR A 351 -13.05 -9.24 4.29
CA TYR A 351 -12.08 -8.46 3.51
C TYR A 351 -11.72 -9.15 2.19
N SER A 352 -11.53 -10.47 2.21
CA SER A 352 -11.24 -11.24 0.99
C SER A 352 -12.40 -11.18 0.00
N LEU A 353 -13.64 -11.29 0.47
CA LEU A 353 -14.85 -11.15 -0.32
C LEU A 353 -14.96 -9.76 -0.93
N TYR A 354 -14.79 -8.71 -0.11
CA TYR A 354 -14.80 -7.31 -0.56
C TYR A 354 -13.78 -7.04 -1.67
N MET A 355 -12.52 -7.40 -1.44
CA MET A 355 -11.44 -7.18 -2.41
C MET A 355 -11.65 -7.98 -3.70
N CYS A 356 -12.12 -9.22 -3.60
CA CYS A 356 -12.37 -10.04 -4.79
C CYS A 356 -13.62 -9.60 -5.55
N ALA A 357 -14.64 -9.07 -4.87
CA ALA A 357 -15.79 -8.45 -5.51
C ALA A 357 -15.35 -7.22 -6.33
N LEU A 358 -14.56 -6.31 -5.74
CA LEU A 358 -13.98 -5.17 -6.46
C LEU A 358 -13.10 -5.60 -7.62
N TYR A 359 -12.24 -6.60 -7.40
CA TYR A 359 -11.45 -7.19 -8.46
C TYR A 359 -12.34 -7.65 -9.63
N SER A 360 -13.44 -8.36 -9.37
CA SER A 360 -14.37 -8.80 -10.44
C SER A 360 -15.07 -7.64 -11.18
N LEU A 361 -15.28 -6.52 -10.49
CA LEU A 361 -15.95 -5.33 -11.01
C LEU A 361 -15.01 -4.37 -11.76
N ARG A 362 -13.69 -4.52 -11.63
CA ARG A 362 -12.65 -3.60 -12.16
C ARG A 362 -12.81 -3.22 -13.63
N PHE A 363 -13.41 -4.08 -14.45
CA PHE A 363 -13.67 -3.81 -15.87
C PHE A 363 -15.15 -3.60 -16.22
N ARG A 364 -16.10 -3.85 -15.31
CA ARG A 364 -17.54 -3.86 -15.62
C ARG A 364 -18.20 -2.48 -15.60
N GLY A 365 -17.66 -1.53 -14.82
CA GLY A 365 -18.19 -0.17 -14.69
C GLY A 365 -17.31 0.91 -15.31
N GLY A 366 -16.39 0.53 -16.21
CA GLY A 366 -15.48 1.46 -16.88
C GLY A 366 -14.23 1.83 -16.10
N PRO A 367 -13.42 2.79 -16.60
CA PRO A 367 -12.04 3.01 -16.13
C PRO A 367 -11.93 3.47 -14.67
N VAL A 368 -12.96 4.14 -14.16
CA VAL A 368 -12.97 4.61 -12.76
C VAL A 368 -12.94 3.44 -11.77
N LEU A 369 -13.64 2.34 -12.05
CA LEU A 369 -13.60 1.16 -11.18
C LEU A 369 -12.22 0.48 -11.18
N LEU A 370 -11.46 0.57 -12.28
CA LEU A 370 -10.09 0.08 -12.31
C LEU A 370 -9.20 0.90 -11.36
N PHE A 371 -9.36 2.23 -11.35
CA PHE A 371 -8.67 3.09 -10.40
C PHE A 371 -9.07 2.78 -8.95
N ILE A 372 -10.38 2.67 -8.67
CA ILE A 372 -10.89 2.36 -7.33
C ILE A 372 -10.32 1.02 -6.85
N PHE A 373 -10.39 -0.02 -7.68
CA PHE A 373 -9.82 -1.33 -7.35
C PHE A 373 -8.32 -1.23 -7.00
N MET A 374 -7.53 -0.47 -7.78
CA MET A 374 -6.10 -0.34 -7.49
C MET A 374 -5.83 0.47 -6.22
N ALA A 375 -6.59 1.53 -5.97
CA ALA A 375 -6.49 2.31 -4.73
C ALA A 375 -6.80 1.43 -3.51
N GLU A 376 -7.88 0.65 -3.59
CA GLU A 376 -8.26 -0.33 -2.56
C GLU A 376 -7.23 -1.45 -2.41
N LEU A 377 -6.58 -1.88 -3.50
CA LEU A 377 -5.52 -2.88 -3.43
C LEU A 377 -4.29 -2.35 -2.67
N PHE A 378 -3.97 -1.06 -2.78
CA PHE A 378 -2.92 -0.44 -1.97
C PHE A 378 -3.31 -0.32 -0.49
N LEU A 379 -4.57 0.00 -0.19
CA LEU A 379 -5.07 -0.01 1.19
C LEU A 379 -5.05 -1.43 1.77
N PHE A 380 -5.42 -2.43 0.98
CA PHE A 380 -5.33 -3.84 1.34
C PHE A 380 -3.89 -4.27 1.62
N LEU A 381 -2.92 -3.83 0.80
CA LEU A 381 -1.50 -4.06 1.08
C LEU A 381 -1.05 -3.35 2.37
N SER A 382 -1.50 -2.12 2.60
CA SER A 382 -1.15 -1.35 3.80
C SER A 382 -1.74 -1.95 5.08
N MET A 383 -2.89 -2.60 4.98
CA MET A 383 -3.57 -3.22 6.12
C MET A 383 -2.74 -4.35 6.74
N PHE A 384 -1.96 -5.11 5.95
CA PHE A 384 -1.06 -6.13 6.50
C PHE A 384 0.01 -5.59 7.47
N ARG A 385 0.23 -4.28 7.49
CA ARG A 385 1.20 -3.57 8.34
C ARG A 385 0.56 -2.42 9.12
N GLY A 386 -0.72 -2.54 9.43
CA GLY A 386 -1.44 -1.51 10.16
C GLY A 386 -2.80 -2.04 10.59
N SER A 387 -3.80 -1.16 10.49
CA SER A 387 -5.17 -1.45 10.88
C SER A 387 -6.05 -1.82 9.68
N MET A 388 -6.94 -2.79 9.88
CA MET A 388 -8.04 -3.18 9.00
C MET A 388 -8.98 -2.00 8.85
N LEU A 389 -9.37 -1.38 9.97
CA LEU A 389 -10.25 -0.22 10.00
C LEU A 389 -9.43 1.06 10.06
N GLN A 390 -9.16 1.66 8.90
CA GLN A 390 -8.46 2.94 8.85
C GLN A 390 -9.46 4.10 8.99
N TRP A 391 -9.19 5.04 9.90
CA TRP A 391 -10.06 6.22 10.07
C TRP A 391 -10.18 7.04 8.78
N ILE A 392 -9.17 7.06 7.91
CA ILE A 392 -9.22 7.83 6.65
C ILE A 392 -10.17 7.20 5.59
N TYR A 393 -10.69 6.00 5.83
CA TYR A 393 -11.41 5.22 4.82
C TYR A 393 -12.70 5.87 4.34
N ILE A 394 -13.47 6.55 5.19
CA ILE A 394 -14.70 7.23 4.73
C ILE A 394 -14.40 8.27 3.65
N PHE A 395 -13.26 8.96 3.74
CA PHE A 395 -12.88 9.98 2.77
C PHE A 395 -12.49 9.35 1.43
N HIS A 396 -11.94 8.13 1.45
CA HIS A 396 -11.75 7.33 0.24
C HIS A 396 -13.11 7.00 -0.39
N VAL A 397 -14.08 6.52 0.40
CA VAL A 397 -15.43 6.22 -0.10
C VAL A 397 -16.09 7.46 -0.72
N LEU A 398 -16.04 8.61 -0.04
CA LEU A 398 -16.55 9.88 -0.57
C LEU A 398 -15.87 10.28 -1.89
N PHE A 399 -14.54 10.13 -1.95
CA PHE A 399 -13.77 10.39 -3.17
C PHE A 399 -14.17 9.44 -4.31
N TYR A 400 -14.37 8.15 -4.03
CA TYR A 400 -14.81 7.18 -5.04
C TYR A 400 -16.21 7.48 -5.55
N LEU A 401 -17.14 7.83 -4.66
CA LEU A 401 -18.50 8.24 -5.05
C LEU A 401 -18.45 9.45 -5.98
N MET A 402 -17.63 10.45 -5.66
CA MET A 402 -17.41 11.61 -6.53
C MET A 402 -16.87 11.18 -7.91
N LEU A 403 -15.91 10.25 -7.97
CA LEU A 403 -15.39 9.76 -9.24
C LEU A 403 -16.43 8.98 -10.06
N LEU A 404 -17.25 8.16 -9.40
CA LEU A 404 -18.30 7.38 -10.04
C LEU A 404 -19.40 8.28 -10.62
N VAL A 405 -19.87 9.26 -9.86
CA VAL A 405 -20.83 10.27 -10.33
C VAL A 405 -20.24 11.10 -11.47
N GLY A 406 -18.98 11.51 -11.33
CA GLY A 406 -18.24 12.29 -12.32
C GLY A 406 -17.76 11.52 -13.55
N GLN A 407 -17.92 10.20 -13.61
CA GLN A 407 -17.29 9.35 -14.63
C GLN A 407 -17.58 9.80 -16.08
N ARG A 408 -18.81 10.27 -16.35
CA ARG A 408 -19.21 10.74 -17.70
C ARG A 408 -18.51 12.05 -18.10
N LEU A 409 -18.04 12.83 -17.14
CA LEU A 409 -17.23 14.04 -17.37
C LEU A 409 -15.79 13.65 -17.73
N PHE A 410 -15.28 12.55 -17.19
CA PHE A 410 -13.89 12.12 -17.38
C PHE A 410 -13.69 11.26 -18.63
N PHE A 411 -14.64 10.35 -18.90
CA PHE A 411 -14.55 9.36 -19.95
C PHE A 411 -15.78 9.38 -20.86
N ILE A 412 -15.55 9.11 -22.14
CA ILE A 412 -16.59 8.89 -23.15
C ILE A 412 -16.59 7.40 -23.46
N ARG A 413 -17.76 6.76 -23.40
CA ARG A 413 -17.91 5.40 -23.89
C ARG A 413 -18.05 5.44 -25.42
N ILE A 414 -17.09 4.85 -26.11
CA ILE A 414 -17.15 4.61 -27.55
C ILE A 414 -17.81 3.24 -27.68
N LYS A 415 -19.07 3.22 -28.16
CA LYS A 415 -19.65 1.95 -28.62
C LYS A 415 -18.67 1.40 -29.66
N SER A 416 -18.19 0.17 -29.45
CA SER A 416 -17.57 -0.60 -30.53
C SER A 416 -18.56 -0.55 -31.70
N ARG A 417 -18.24 0.27 -32.72
CA ARG A 417 -18.78 0.01 -34.05
C ARG A 417 -18.30 -1.40 -34.30
N GLY A 418 -19.24 -2.33 -34.49
CA GLY A 418 -18.92 -3.71 -34.84
C GLY A 418 -17.77 -3.68 -35.84
N MET A 419 -16.80 -4.55 -35.62
CA MET A 419 -15.84 -4.89 -36.65
C MET A 419 -16.68 -5.24 -37.88
N VAL A 420 -16.78 -4.27 -38.80
CA VAL A 420 -17.31 -4.49 -40.14
C VAL A 420 -16.18 -5.24 -40.81
N GLU A 421 -16.43 -6.55 -40.95
CA GLU A 421 -15.87 -7.53 -41.89
C GLU A 421 -14.36 -7.52 -42.15
#